data_AF-A0A917I4Z1-F1
#
_entry.id   AF-A0A917I4Z1-F1
#
_cell.length_a   1.000
_cell.length_b   1.000
_cell.length_c   1.000
_cell.angle_alpha   90.00
_cell.angle_beta   90.00
_cell.angle_gamma   90.00
#
_symmetry.space_group_name_H-M   'P 1'
#
loop_
_entity.id
_entity.type
_entity.pdbx_description
1 polymer ?
#
loop_
_entity_poly.entity_id
_entity_poly.type
_entity_poly.pdbx_seq_one_letter_code
_entity_poly.pdbx_strand_id
1 'polypeptide(L)'
;MTDTREFVTTSAASLARVDYAKMREIAKAIHEDRSLLDAFEQDPEGTARGINGFEVPEGFHIHVADAENRLYPAEEAGVFGDESREAWDRMEVRAGHKTISLVVCCTPA
;
A
#
# COMPACT_ATOMS: atom_id res chain seq x y z
N MET A 1 8.97 16.92 -14.11
CA MET A 1 9.53 16.20 -12.97
C MET A 1 9.19 16.97 -11.72
N THR A 2 8.33 16.42 -10.87
CA THR A 2 8.14 16.92 -9.51
C THR A 2 9.47 16.87 -8.78
N ASP A 3 9.83 17.91 -8.03
CA ASP A 3 11.02 17.89 -7.18
C ASP A 3 10.87 16.77 -6.15
N THR A 4 11.81 15.81 -6.09
CA THR A 4 11.78 14.69 -5.14
C THR A 4 11.58 15.19 -3.71
N ARG A 5 12.13 16.36 -3.36
CA ARG A 5 11.92 16.96 -2.03
C ARG A 5 10.46 17.36 -1.78
N GLU A 6 9.80 17.96 -2.78
CA GLU A 6 8.40 18.37 -2.70
C GLU A 6 7.48 17.15 -2.60
N PHE A 7 7.73 16.12 -3.42
CA PHE A 7 7.04 14.83 -3.35
C PHE A 7 7.17 14.23 -1.95
N VAL A 8 8.40 14.09 -1.44
CA VAL A 8 8.64 13.49 -0.13
C VAL A 8 7.96 14.27 0.99
N THR A 9 8.06 15.59 0.98
CA THR A 9 7.50 16.43 2.06
C THR A 9 5.98 16.33 2.10
N THR A 10 5.33 16.36 0.94
CA THR A 10 3.86 16.30 0.84
C THR A 10 3.36 14.91 1.20
N SER A 11 3.97 13.87 0.64
CA SER A 11 3.57 12.48 0.88
C SER A 11 3.85 12.02 2.31
N ALA A 12 4.95 12.45 2.93
CA ALA A 12 5.25 12.14 4.33
C ALA A 12 4.16 12.63 5.29
N ALA A 13 3.63 13.83 5.07
CA ALA A 13 2.58 14.40 5.91
C ALA A 13 1.27 13.61 5.80
N SER A 14 0.91 13.15 4.60
CA SER A 14 -0.26 12.27 4.39
C SER A 14 -0.06 10.90 5.03
N LEU A 15 1.11 10.28 4.83
CA LEU A 15 1.47 8.98 5.41
C LEU A 15 1.51 9.00 6.95
N ALA A 16 1.93 10.11 7.56
CA ALA A 16 1.94 10.27 9.01
C ALA A 16 0.52 10.28 9.63
N ARG A 17 -0.52 10.56 8.83
CA ARG A 17 -1.92 10.65 9.29
C ARG A 17 -2.73 9.39 9.01
N VAL A 18 -2.15 8.39 8.35
CA VAL A 18 -2.82 7.12 8.07
C VAL A 18 -3.20 6.42 9.38
N ASP A 19 -4.35 5.78 9.40
CA ASP A 19 -4.79 4.97 10.54
C ASP A 19 -4.08 3.60 10.55
N TYR A 20 -2.88 3.56 11.14
CA TYR A 20 -2.07 2.34 11.26
C TYR A 20 -2.76 1.22 12.05
N ALA A 21 -3.69 1.55 12.95
CA ALA A 21 -4.46 0.54 13.65
C ALA A 21 -5.41 -0.18 12.68
N LYS A 22 -6.15 0.57 11.86
CA LYS A 22 -6.99 -0.01 10.80
C LYS A 22 -6.19 -0.79 9.77
N MET A 23 -5.01 -0.30 9.38
CA MET A 23 -4.12 -1.05 8.47
C MET A 23 -3.76 -2.42 9.04
N ARG A 24 -3.38 -2.47 10.33
CA ARG A 24 -3.05 -3.73 11.01
C ARG A 24 -4.25 -4.68 11.09
N GLU A 25 -5.46 -4.17 11.38
CA GLU A 25 -6.67 -5.00 11.42
C GLU A 25 -7.03 -5.57 10.04
N ILE A 26 -6.79 -4.82 8.95
CA ILE A 26 -6.94 -5.35 7.59
C ILE A 26 -5.94 -6.49 7.34
N ALA A 27 -4.66 -6.29 7.68
CA ALA A 27 -3.65 -7.33 7.54
C ALA A 27 -4.00 -8.59 8.36
N LYS A 28 -4.55 -8.40 9.56
CA LYS A 28 -5.05 -9.49 10.40
C LYS A 28 -6.24 -10.21 9.75
N ALA A 29 -7.25 -9.47 9.28
CA ALA A 29 -8.43 -10.05 8.64
C ALA A 29 -8.03 -10.92 7.44
N ILE A 30 -7.13 -10.42 6.58
CA ILE A 30 -6.64 -11.17 5.41
C ILE A 30 -5.76 -12.36 5.81
N HIS A 31 -5.05 -12.29 6.94
CA HIS A 31 -4.32 -13.45 7.45
C HIS A 31 -5.26 -14.54 7.98
N GLU A 32 -6.34 -14.15 8.67
CA GLU A 32 -7.32 -15.05 9.28
C GLU A 32 -8.32 -15.62 8.26
N ASP A 33 -8.64 -14.85 7.21
CA ASP A 33 -9.48 -15.25 6.08
C ASP A 33 -8.81 -14.91 4.75
N ARG A 34 -8.21 -15.91 4.10
CA ARG A 34 -7.49 -15.73 2.84
C ARG A 34 -8.40 -15.43 1.65
N SER A 35 -9.70 -15.68 1.72
CA SER A 35 -10.62 -15.32 0.63
C SER A 35 -10.74 -13.80 0.45
N LEU A 36 -10.43 -13.03 1.50
CA LEU A 36 -10.35 -11.57 1.43
C LEU A 36 -9.19 -11.09 0.56
N LEU A 37 -8.15 -11.91 0.33
CA LEU A 37 -7.07 -11.53 -0.57
C LEU A 37 -7.56 -11.49 -2.03
N ASP A 38 -8.36 -12.48 -2.45
CA ASP A 38 -8.91 -12.52 -3.81
C ASP A 38 -9.83 -11.32 -4.06
N ALA A 39 -10.62 -10.92 -3.06
CA ALA A 39 -11.44 -9.71 -3.12
C ALA A 39 -10.57 -8.45 -3.15
N PHE A 40 -9.52 -8.40 -2.33
CA PHE A 40 -8.59 -7.28 -2.27
C PHE A 40 -7.84 -7.07 -3.59
N GLU A 41 -7.43 -8.13 -4.30
CA GLU A 41 -6.78 -8.02 -5.61
C GLU A 41 -7.69 -7.39 -6.67
N GLN A 42 -9.01 -7.61 -6.57
CA GLN A 42 -9.99 -7.07 -7.52
C GLN A 42 -10.40 -5.63 -7.20
N ASP A 43 -10.60 -5.33 -5.92
CA ASP A 43 -10.98 -4.00 -5.42
C ASP A 43 -10.30 -3.73 -4.06
N PRO A 44 -9.05 -3.26 -4.07
CA PRO A 44 -8.29 -3.02 -2.85
C PRO A 44 -9.01 -2.03 -1.92
N GLU A 45 -9.43 -0.88 -2.46
CA GLU A 45 -10.07 0.18 -1.70
C GLU A 45 -11.43 -0.24 -1.16
N GLY A 46 -12.26 -0.86 -1.99
CA GLY A 46 -13.57 -1.37 -1.57
C GLY A 46 -13.45 -2.44 -0.49
N THR A 47 -12.48 -3.34 -0.61
CA THR A 47 -12.23 -4.39 0.39
C THR A 47 -11.75 -3.80 1.72
N ALA A 48 -10.76 -2.88 1.69
CA ALA A 48 -10.27 -2.19 2.89
C ALA A 48 -11.38 -1.38 3.58
N ARG A 49 -12.21 -0.69 2.79
CA ARG A 49 -13.39 0.02 3.30
C ARG A 49 -14.43 -0.94 3.90
N GLY A 50 -14.66 -2.08 3.26
CA GLY A 50 -15.58 -3.12 3.73
C GLY A 50 -15.16 -3.76 5.06
N ILE A 51 -13.86 -3.92 5.30
CA ILE A 51 -13.33 -4.53 6.54
C ILE A 51 -13.53 -3.61 7.76
N ASN A 52 -13.12 -2.34 7.66
CA ASN A 52 -13.15 -1.44 8.83
C ASN A 52 -13.29 0.06 8.48
N GLY A 53 -13.76 0.38 7.28
CA GLY A 53 -13.90 1.75 6.81
C GLY A 53 -12.56 2.47 6.68
N PHE A 54 -11.49 1.76 6.29
CA PHE A 54 -10.23 2.40 5.96
C PHE A 54 -10.39 3.21 4.66
N GLU A 55 -9.89 4.46 4.68
CA GLU A 55 -9.88 5.35 3.52
C GLU A 55 -8.43 5.51 3.07
N VAL A 56 -8.19 5.23 1.79
CA VAL A 56 -6.88 5.42 1.19
C VAL A 56 -6.64 6.93 1.05
N PRO A 57 -5.48 7.46 1.49
CA PRO A 57 -5.18 8.87 1.31
C PRO A 57 -5.16 9.25 -0.18
N GLU A 58 -5.58 10.47 -0.51
CA GLU A 58 -5.59 10.97 -1.88
C GLU A 58 -4.18 10.90 -2.51
N GLY A 59 -4.10 10.33 -3.72
CA GLY A 59 -2.84 10.15 -4.45
C GLY A 59 -2.02 8.92 -4.02
N PHE A 60 -2.57 8.07 -3.15
CA PHE A 60 -1.96 6.80 -2.73
C PHE A 60 -2.78 5.64 -3.27
N HIS A 61 -2.14 4.47 -3.28
CA HIS A 61 -2.78 3.19 -3.52
C HIS A 61 -2.31 2.19 -2.46
N ILE A 62 -2.96 1.04 -2.40
CA ILE A 62 -2.70 0.04 -1.37
C ILE A 62 -2.42 -1.34 -1.95
N HIS A 63 -1.56 -2.08 -1.26
CA HIS A 63 -1.27 -3.48 -1.54
C HIS A 63 -1.30 -4.29 -0.25
N VAL A 64 -1.52 -5.60 -0.39
CA VAL A 64 -1.11 -6.58 0.61
C VAL A 64 0.28 -7.09 0.25
N ALA A 65 1.21 -7.08 1.20
CA ALA A 65 2.48 -7.78 1.08
C ALA A 65 2.46 -9.07 1.92
N ASP A 66 2.97 -10.17 1.36
CA ASP A 66 3.13 -11.44 2.06
C ASP A 66 4.53 -11.63 2.68
N ALA A 67 4.81 -12.83 3.20
CA ALA A 67 6.10 -13.18 3.82
C ALA A 67 7.29 -13.09 2.85
N GLU A 68 7.05 -13.19 1.54
CA GLU A 68 8.06 -13.11 0.49
C GLU A 68 8.13 -11.71 -0.13
N ASN A 69 7.41 -10.73 0.43
CA ASN A 69 7.22 -9.39 -0.13
C ASN A 69 6.54 -9.36 -1.51
N ARG A 70 5.76 -10.39 -1.86
CA ARG A 70 4.89 -10.32 -3.04
C ARG A 70 3.75 -9.37 -2.75
N LEU A 71 3.51 -8.44 -3.67
CA LEU A 71 2.44 -7.45 -3.57
C LEU A 71 1.17 -7.91 -4.28
N TYR A 72 0.03 -7.63 -3.68
CA TYR A 72 -1.31 -7.97 -4.16
C TYR A 72 -2.22 -6.73 -4.05
N PRO A 73 -2.73 -6.18 -5.17
CA PRO A 73 -2.37 -6.54 -6.55
C PRO A 73 -0.88 -6.34 -6.82
N ALA A 74 -0.35 -7.04 -7.83
CA ALA A 74 1.03 -6.83 -8.25
C ALA A 74 1.21 -5.40 -8.79
N GLU A 75 2.41 -4.86 -8.62
CA GLU A 75 2.74 -3.53 -9.12
C GLU A 75 3.37 -3.60 -10.50
N GLU A 76 2.85 -2.82 -11.45
CA GLU A 76 3.29 -2.86 -12.86
C GLU A 76 4.78 -2.56 -13.04
N ALA A 77 5.30 -1.61 -12.25
CA ALA A 77 6.72 -1.23 -12.27
C ALA A 77 7.56 -1.98 -11.22
N GLY A 78 6.98 -2.95 -10.49
CA GLY A 78 7.63 -3.66 -9.40
C GLY A 78 8.00 -2.78 -8.20
N VAL A 79 8.54 -3.41 -7.15
CA VAL A 79 8.91 -2.73 -5.89
C VAL A 79 10.14 -1.84 -6.05
N PHE A 80 11.07 -2.25 -6.93
CA PHE A 80 12.37 -1.60 -7.16
C PHE A 80 12.42 -0.75 -8.43
N GLY A 81 11.25 -0.43 -9.00
CA GLY A 81 11.17 0.20 -10.32
C GLY A 81 11.48 -0.77 -11.47
N ASP A 82 11.55 -0.21 -12.68
CA ASP A 82 11.79 -0.92 -13.93
C ASP A 82 13.10 -0.47 -14.57
N GLU A 83 13.81 -1.37 -15.24
CA GLU A 83 15.12 -1.08 -15.87
C GLU A 83 15.04 -0.03 -16.98
N SER A 84 13.86 0.26 -17.53
CA SER A 84 13.68 1.35 -18.50
C SER A 84 13.70 2.75 -17.87
N ARG A 85 13.63 2.86 -16.54
CA ARG A 85 13.63 4.14 -15.83
C ARG A 85 15.05 4.54 -15.45
N GLU A 86 15.43 5.77 -15.81
CA GLU A 86 16.72 6.36 -15.39
C GLU A 86 16.76 6.59 -13.86
N ALA A 87 15.61 6.91 -13.26
CA ALA A 87 15.43 7.07 -11.83
C ALA A 87 13.99 6.71 -11.44
N TRP A 88 13.79 6.31 -10.18
CA TRP A 88 12.47 6.07 -9.60
C TRP A 88 12.48 6.48 -8.12
N ASP A 89 11.35 7.03 -7.67
CA ASP A 89 11.10 7.36 -6.28
C ASP A 89 9.82 6.65 -5.82
N ARG A 90 9.79 6.22 -4.57
CA ARG A 90 8.61 5.62 -3.92
C ARG A 90 8.59 6.00 -2.46
N MET A 91 7.39 6.28 -1.94
CA MET A 91 7.17 6.30 -0.50
C MET A 91 6.14 5.25 -0.13
N GLU A 92 6.39 4.55 0.97
CA GLU A 92 5.45 3.57 1.49
C GLU A 92 5.50 3.50 3.01
N VAL A 93 4.36 3.12 3.60
CA VAL A 93 4.27 2.70 4.99
C VAL A 93 3.56 1.36 5.06
N ARG A 94 3.93 0.56 6.05
CA ARG A 94 3.38 -0.79 6.24
C ARG A 94 2.93 -0.97 7.68
N ALA A 95 1.79 -1.62 7.85
CA ALA A 95 1.36 -2.16 9.12
C ALA A 95 0.92 -3.61 8.92
N GLY A 96 1.45 -4.52 9.74
CA GLY A 96 1.31 -5.95 9.52
C GLY A 96 0.84 -6.75 10.72
N HIS A 97 0.32 -7.93 10.41
CA HIS A 97 -0.04 -8.98 11.34
C HIS A 97 0.58 -10.30 10.86
N LYS A 98 1.49 -10.86 11.66
CA LYS A 98 2.26 -12.07 11.33
C LYS A 98 2.97 -11.93 9.96
N THR A 99 2.54 -12.67 8.95
CA THR A 99 3.16 -12.79 7.62
C THR A 99 2.50 -11.91 6.57
N ILE A 100 1.55 -11.06 6.95
CA ILE A 100 0.78 -10.20 6.05
C ILE A 100 0.94 -8.75 6.51
N SER A 101 1.11 -7.82 5.57
CA SER A 101 1.00 -6.38 5.85
C SER A 101 0.18 -5.65 4.81
N LEU A 102 -0.61 -4.67 5.26
CA LEU A 102 -1.16 -3.67 4.36
C LEU A 102 -0.07 -2.62 4.10
N VAL A 103 0.12 -2.29 2.84
CA VAL A 103 1.05 -1.28 2.32
C VAL A 103 0.21 -0.13 1.79
N VAL A 104 0.55 1.10 2.17
CA VAL A 104 0.03 2.32 1.54
C VAL A 104 1.22 3.00 0.87
N CYS A 105 1.17 3.20 -0.44
CA CYS A 105 2.30 3.74 -1.19
C CYS A 105 1.88 4.73 -2.28
N CYS A 106 2.86 5.54 -2.69
CA CYS A 106 2.76 6.47 -3.79
C CYS A 106 4.10 6.55 -4.54
N THR A 107 4.03 6.95 -5.79
CA THR A 107 5.16 7.26 -6.68
C THR A 107 4.92 8.63 -7.30
N PRO A 108 5.97 9.41 -7.64
CA PRO A 108 5.78 10.64 -8.38
C PRO A 108 5.21 10.33 -9.78
N ALA A 109 4.29 11.18 -10.22
CA ALA A 109 3.73 11.15 -11.57
C ALA A 109 4.78 11.51 -12.65
#